data_AF-A0A432GWZ8-F1
#
_entry.id   AF-A0A432GWZ8-F1
#
_cell.length_a   1.000
_cell.length_b   1.000
_cell.length_c   1.000
_cell.angle_alpha   90.00
_cell.angle_beta   90.00
_cell.angle_gamma   90.00
#
_symmetry.space_group_name_H-M   'P 1'
#
loop_
_entity.id
_entity.type
_entity.pdbx_description
1 polymer ?
#
loop_
_entity_poly.entity_id
_entity_poly.type
_entity_poly.pdbx_seq_one_letter_code
_entity_poly.pdbx_strand_id
1 'polypeptide(L)'
;WHMNSFKCHFSLEVVQMPKTQNEGYCTARDADGATLTFKGSAKGSLGGPSDAKFRWSHGTGKYKGITGSGWYTTSPVPSYEQGTFQVFGRYGGTYKIP
;
A
#
# COMPACT_ATOMS: atom_id res chain seq x y z
N TRP A 1 -5.68 -9.25 -9.37
CA TRP A 1 -5.87 -7.92 -8.76
C TRP A 1 -5.37 -6.91 -9.78
N HIS A 2 -6.25 -6.25 -10.52
CA HIS A 2 -5.87 -5.22 -11.49
C HIS A 2 -6.48 -3.90 -11.03
N MET A 3 -5.89 -3.31 -9.99
CA MET A 3 -6.35 -2.01 -9.49
C MET A 3 -5.75 -0.92 -10.38
N ASN A 4 -6.58 -0.27 -11.19
CA ASN A 4 -6.17 0.69 -12.21
C ASN A 4 -5.46 1.92 -11.65
N SER A 5 -5.75 2.29 -10.40
CA SER A 5 -5.05 3.37 -9.73
C SER A 5 -5.06 3.17 -8.22
N PHE A 6 -4.07 3.74 -7.55
CA PHE A 6 -4.01 3.79 -6.09
C PHE A 6 -3.67 5.22 -5.65
N LYS A 7 -4.25 5.65 -4.53
CA LYS A 7 -3.94 6.91 -3.87
C LYS A 7 -3.69 6.64 -2.40
N CYS A 8 -2.55 7.11 -1.88
CA CYS A 8 -2.22 6.97 -0.47
C CYS A 8 -2.10 8.34 0.21
N HIS A 9 -2.64 8.43 1.41
CA HIS A 9 -2.47 9.53 2.35
C HIS A 9 -1.70 8.97 3.55
N PHE A 10 -0.37 8.93 3.43
CA PHE A 10 0.55 8.50 4.49
C PHE A 10 1.20 9.72 5.14
N SER A 11 1.31 9.70 6.48
CA SER A 11 2.30 10.51 7.17
C SER A 11 3.64 9.78 7.08
N LEU A 12 4.58 10.29 6.29
CA LEU A 12 5.95 9.75 6.24
C LEU A 12 6.85 10.53 7.18
N GLU A 13 7.44 9.84 8.14
CA GLU A 13 8.37 10.39 9.12
C GLU A 13 9.76 9.82 8.91
N VAL A 14 10.76 10.69 8.83
CA VAL A 14 12.18 10.31 8.85
C VAL A 14 12.60 10.19 10.31
N VAL A 15 12.65 8.95 10.82
CA VAL A 15 13.05 8.68 12.21
C VAL A 15 14.55 8.94 12.41
N GLN A 16 15.35 8.53 11.44
CA GLN A 16 16.80 8.73 11.39
C GLN A 16 17.25 8.41 9.98
N MET A 17 17.91 9.32 9.25
CA MET A 17 18.35 9.02 7.88
C MET A 17 19.16 7.70 7.80
N PRO A 18 18.84 6.76 6.87
CA PRO A 18 17.76 6.82 5.88
C PRO A 18 16.44 6.17 6.34
N LYS A 19 16.32 5.70 7.58
CA LYS A 19 15.16 5.01 8.15
C LYS A 19 13.91 5.90 8.22
N THR A 20 12.80 5.34 7.77
CA THR A 20 11.48 5.99 7.76
C THR A 20 10.42 5.11 8.40
N GLN A 21 9.39 5.74 8.96
CA GLN A 21 8.15 5.08 9.35
C GLN A 21 6.97 5.83 8.75
N ASN A 22 5.88 5.12 8.48
CA ASN A 22 4.65 5.75 8.04
C ASN A 22 3.40 5.04 8.56
N GLU A 23 2.31 5.79 8.62
CA GLU A 23 0.97 5.29 8.90
C GLU A 23 -0.04 6.11 8.09
N GLY A 24 -1.11 5.48 7.62
CA GLY A 24 -2.09 6.18 6.80
C GLY A 24 -3.08 5.27 6.08
N TYR A 25 -3.82 5.88 5.18
CA TYR A 25 -4.84 5.20 4.38
C TYR A 25 -4.45 5.19 2.91
N CYS A 26 -4.73 4.07 2.25
CA CYS A 26 -4.65 3.97 0.80
C CYS A 26 -5.99 3.51 0.25
N THR A 27 -6.42 4.14 -0.83
CA THR A 27 -7.60 3.77 -1.59
C THR A 27 -7.17 3.37 -2.99
N ALA A 28 -7.51 2.15 -3.37
CA ALA A 28 -7.39 1.67 -4.72
C ALA A 28 -8.73 1.73 -5.44
N ARG A 29 -8.69 2.00 -6.74
CA ARG A 29 -9.88 2.03 -7.61
C ARG A 29 -9.71 1.03 -8.74
N ASP A 30 -10.70 0.17 -8.90
CA ASP A 30 -10.77 -0.83 -9.96
C ASP A 30 -11.47 -0.25 -11.22
N ALA A 31 -11.39 -0.97 -12.34
CA ALA A 31 -11.91 -0.55 -13.65
C ALA A 31 -13.42 -0.30 -13.66
N ASP A 32 -14.18 -1.07 -12.87
CA ASP A 32 -15.62 -0.91 -12.68
C ASP A 32 -15.99 0.26 -11.74
N GLY A 33 -14.99 0.98 -11.23
CA GLY A 33 -15.17 2.08 -10.30
C GLY A 33 -15.32 1.66 -8.84
N ALA A 34 -15.35 0.37 -8.52
CA ALA A 34 -15.33 -0.10 -7.14
C ALA A 34 -14.02 0.33 -6.46
N THR A 35 -14.12 0.75 -5.21
CA THR A 35 -12.99 1.23 -4.42
C THR A 35 -12.73 0.31 -3.24
N LEU A 36 -11.45 0.17 -2.90
CA LEU A 36 -10.98 -0.60 -1.76
C LEU A 36 -10.02 0.25 -0.94
N THR A 37 -10.34 0.47 0.33
CA THR A 37 -9.51 1.25 1.25
C THR A 37 -8.91 0.37 2.33
N PHE A 38 -7.64 0.57 2.62
CA PHE A 38 -6.96 -0.04 3.75
C PHE A 38 -6.24 1.01 4.58
N LYS A 39 -6.15 0.75 5.89
CA LYS A 39 -5.22 1.43 6.79
C LYS A 39 -3.93 0.65 6.84
N GLY A 40 -2.80 1.29 6.60
CA GLY A 40 -1.48 0.66 6.59
C GLY A 40 -0.49 1.37 7.48
N SER A 41 0.53 0.64 7.90
CA SER A 41 1.73 1.16 8.54
C SER A 41 2.95 0.50 7.91
N ALA A 42 3.97 1.27 7.55
CA ALA A 42 5.22 0.75 7.01
C ALA A 42 6.44 1.26 7.78
N LYS A 43 7.48 0.43 7.80
CA LYS A 43 8.83 0.79 8.23
C LYS A 43 9.78 0.49 7.09
N GLY A 44 10.71 1.38 6.82
CA GLY A 44 11.60 1.20 5.68
C GLY A 44 12.73 2.21 5.66
N SER A 45 13.21 2.48 4.45
CA SER A 45 14.19 3.52 4.18
C SER A 45 13.70 4.45 3.09
N LEU A 46 14.08 5.73 3.18
CA LEU A 46 13.74 6.74 2.20
C LEU A 46 14.28 6.34 0.82
N GLY A 47 13.38 6.13 -0.14
CA GLY A 47 13.72 5.66 -1.48
C GLY A 47 14.20 4.20 -1.58
N GLY A 48 14.13 3.45 -0.48
CA GLY A 48 14.58 2.06 -0.40
C GLY A 48 13.48 1.07 -0.03
N PRO A 49 13.84 -0.13 0.44
CA PRO A 49 12.88 -1.16 0.82
C PRO A 49 12.02 -0.73 2.01
N SER A 50 10.80 -1.26 2.06
CA SER A 50 9.84 -1.06 3.15
C SER A 50 9.04 -2.32 3.42
N ASP A 51 8.82 -2.59 4.70
CA ASP A 51 7.92 -3.63 5.20
C ASP A 51 6.68 -2.97 5.78
N ALA A 52 5.51 -3.45 5.39
CA ALA A 52 4.26 -2.89 5.82
C ALA A 52 3.24 -3.93 6.22
N LYS A 53 2.33 -3.51 7.08
CA LYS A 53 1.12 -4.23 7.46
C LYS A 53 -0.07 -3.36 7.16
N PHE A 54 -1.17 -3.96 6.76
CA PHE A 54 -2.41 -3.23 6.53
C PHE A 54 -3.64 -4.03 6.95
N ARG A 55 -4.74 -3.31 7.14
CA ARG A 55 -6.07 -3.86 7.40
C ARG A 55 -7.08 -3.21 6.47
N TRP A 56 -7.93 -4.02 5.85
CA TRP A 56 -9.05 -3.50 5.06
C TRP A 56 -9.98 -2.69 5.95
N SER A 57 -10.26 -1.45 5.57
CA SER A 57 -11.10 -0.55 6.36
C SER A 57 -12.48 -0.39 5.76
N HIS A 58 -12.57 -0.29 4.44
CA HIS A 58 -13.84 -0.08 3.73
C HIS A 58 -13.72 -0.48 2.26
N GLY A 59 -14.82 -0.92 1.65
CA GLY A 59 -14.91 -1.17 0.22
C GLY A 59 -16.30 -0.84 -0.32
N THR A 60 -16.37 -0.52 -1.62
CA THR A 60 -17.62 -0.23 -2.35
C THR A 60 -17.83 -1.24 -3.47
N GLY A 61 -19.03 -1.28 -4.05
CA GLY A 61 -19.36 -2.22 -5.13
C GLY A 61 -19.09 -3.68 -4.73
N LYS A 62 -18.29 -4.38 -5.54
CA LYS A 62 -17.90 -5.77 -5.29
C LYS A 62 -17.05 -5.99 -4.03
N TYR A 63 -16.53 -4.93 -3.41
CA TYR A 63 -15.75 -4.98 -2.17
C TYR A 63 -16.55 -4.59 -0.93
N LYS A 64 -17.88 -4.40 -1.06
CA LYS A 64 -18.73 -4.01 0.07
C LYS A 64 -18.63 -5.03 1.21
N GLY A 65 -18.37 -4.55 2.42
CA GLY A 65 -18.24 -5.39 3.61
C GLY A 65 -16.93 -6.16 3.73
N ILE A 66 -15.92 -5.84 2.89
CA ILE A 66 -14.62 -6.49 2.96
C ILE A 66 -13.98 -6.39 4.35
N THR A 67 -13.41 -7.50 4.79
CA THR A 67 -12.60 -7.61 6.01
C THR A 67 -11.32 -8.37 5.72
N GLY A 68 -10.35 -8.27 6.63
CA GLY A 68 -9.08 -8.96 6.54
C GLY A 68 -7.89 -8.02 6.70
N SER A 69 -6.70 -8.59 6.55
CA SER A 69 -5.43 -7.90 6.74
C SER A 69 -4.37 -8.48 5.82
N GLY A 70 -3.29 -7.74 5.66
CA GLY A 70 -2.18 -8.23 4.88
C GLY A 70 -0.89 -7.51 5.21
N TRP A 71 0.10 -7.81 4.41
CA TRP A 71 1.43 -7.26 4.48
C TRP A 71 1.96 -7.04 3.08
N TYR A 72 2.91 -6.12 2.97
CA TYR A 72 3.73 -6.02 1.78
C TYR A 72 5.18 -5.79 2.16
N THR A 73 6.09 -6.30 1.33
CA THR A 73 7.51 -5.96 1.39
C THR A 73 7.92 -5.43 0.04
N THR A 74 8.70 -4.36 0.02
CA THR A 74 9.22 -3.77 -1.22
C THR A 74 10.73 -3.92 -1.29
N SER A 75 11.23 -4.14 -2.49
CA SER A 75 12.66 -4.08 -2.81
C SER A 75 12.85 -3.09 -3.95
N PRO A 76 13.81 -2.15 -3.84
CA PRO A 76 14.04 -1.17 -4.90
C PRO A 76 14.49 -1.89 -6.18
N VAL A 77 14.01 -1.40 -7.31
CA VAL A 77 14.49 -1.80 -8.65
C VAL A 77 15.02 -0.55 -9.36
N PRO A 78 15.83 -0.71 -10.43
CA PRO A 78 16.33 0.44 -11.18
C PRO A 78 15.20 1.38 -11.59
N SER A 79 15.44 2.68 -11.41
CA SER A 79 14.47 3.69 -11.81
C SER A 79 14.33 3.75 -13.33
N TYR A 80 13.09 3.88 -13.82
CA TYR A 80 12.84 4.07 -15.25
C TYR A 80 13.28 5.47 -15.72
N GLU A 81 13.08 6.48 -14.88
CA GLU A 81 13.48 7.88 -15.11
C GLU A 81 14.04 8.50 -13.83
N GLN A 82 14.92 9.50 -13.95
CA GLN A 82 15.48 10.19 -12.78
C GLN A 82 14.37 10.81 -11.92
N GLY A 83 14.44 10.61 -10.61
CA GLY A 83 13.45 11.12 -9.65
C GLY A 83 12.21 10.23 -9.46
N THR A 84 12.12 9.10 -10.18
CA THR A 84 11.08 8.09 -9.97
C THR A 84 11.55 6.99 -9.00
N PHE A 85 10.64 6.53 -8.14
CA PHE A 85 10.87 5.40 -7.26
C PHE A 85 10.12 4.19 -7.78
N GLN A 86 10.86 3.15 -8.14
CA GLN A 86 10.31 1.88 -8.59
C GLN A 86 10.70 0.81 -7.59
N VAL A 87 9.72 -0.02 -7.26
CA VAL A 87 9.92 -1.13 -6.34
C VAL A 87 9.28 -2.39 -6.89
N PHE A 88 9.94 -3.51 -6.67
CA PHE A 88 9.31 -4.81 -6.72
C PHE A 88 8.62 -5.06 -5.38
N GLY A 89 7.30 -5.26 -5.41
CA GLY A 89 6.50 -5.51 -4.21
C GLY A 89 6.08 -6.98 -4.12
N ARG A 90 6.28 -7.57 -2.94
CA ARG A 90 5.61 -8.83 -2.54
C ARG A 90 4.48 -8.50 -1.60
N TYR A 91 3.37 -9.20 -1.77
CA TYR A 91 2.15 -8.98 -0.99
C TYR A 91 1.63 -10.32 -0.51
N GLY A 92 1.06 -10.33 0.70
CA GLY A 92 0.37 -11.48 1.24
C GLY A 92 -0.68 -11.04 2.25
N GLY A 93 -1.60 -11.93 2.58
CA GLY A 93 -2.66 -11.61 3.53
C GLY A 93 -3.92 -12.43 3.32
N THR A 94 -4.96 -12.04 4.03
CA THR A 94 -6.28 -12.63 3.96
C THR A 94 -7.30 -11.54 3.64
N TYR A 95 -8.33 -11.93 2.90
CA TYR A 95 -9.51 -11.10 2.74
C TYR A 95 -10.75 -11.98 2.75
N LYS A 96 -11.84 -11.42 3.23
CA LYS A 96 -13.18 -12.00 3.12
C LYS A 96 -14.14 -10.91 2.68
N ILE A 97 -14.98 -11.24 1.71
CA ILE A 97 -16.13 -10.45 1.29
C ILE A 97 -17.37 -11.26 1.72
N PRO A 98 -18.41 -10.64 2.30
CA PRO A 98 -19.63 -11.32 2.72
C PRO A 98 -20.31 -12.08 1.58
#